data_AF-A0A950JDV4-F1
#
_entry.id   AF-A0A950JDV4-F1
#
_cell.length_a   1.000
_cell.length_b   1.000
_cell.length_c   1.000
_cell.angle_alpha   90.00
_cell.angle_beta   90.00
_cell.angle_gamma   90.00
#
_symmetry.space_group_name_H-M   'P 1'
#
loop_
_entity.id
_entity.type
_entity.pdbx_description
1 polymer ?
#
loop_
_entity_poly.entity_id
_entity_poly.type
_entity_poly.pdbx_seq_one_letter_code
_entity_poly.pdbx_strand_id
1 'polypeptide(L)'
;MRAALGLDPVDYRVDPRLREIGFGEWEGLTFRDVRSRAPQALAERERDKWSFVPPGGESYAQVALRMREWYEALDGNTVVIAHGGTARALIGVLSIAPPAEAPSIDIGQGVVYRFANGGMSRYR
;
A
#
# COMPACT_ATOMS: atom_id res chain seq x y z
N MET A 1 -6.32 -8.32 -18.87
CA MET A 1 -6.66 -6.89 -18.68
C MET A 1 -6.17 -6.04 -19.86
N ARG A 2 -4.86 -5.94 -20.14
CA ARG A 2 -4.33 -5.14 -21.26
C ARG A 2 -4.90 -5.53 -22.63
N ALA A 3 -4.90 -6.81 -22.96
CA ALA A 3 -5.51 -7.30 -24.21
C ALA A 3 -7.00 -6.92 -24.35
N ALA A 4 -7.77 -6.97 -23.26
CA ALA A 4 -9.18 -6.56 -23.26
C ALA A 4 -9.36 -5.05 -23.46
N LEU A 5 -8.32 -4.25 -23.18
CA LEU A 5 -8.25 -2.81 -23.45
C LEU A 5 -7.62 -2.49 -24.82
N GLY A 6 -7.34 -3.50 -25.65
CA GLY A 6 -6.64 -3.33 -26.94
C GLY A 6 -5.17 -2.93 -26.81
N LEU A 7 -4.57 -3.11 -25.63
CA LEU A 7 -3.16 -2.82 -25.36
C LEU A 7 -2.29 -4.08 -25.52
N ASP A 8 -1.04 -3.89 -25.93
CA ASP A 8 -0.04 -4.97 -25.97
C ASP A 8 0.04 -5.65 -24.58
N PRO A 9 -0.12 -6.98 -24.49
CA PRO A 9 -0.10 -7.71 -23.22
C PRO A 9 1.16 -7.54 -22.38
N VAL A 10 2.31 -7.29 -23.00
CA VAL A 10 3.63 -7.25 -22.33
C VAL A 10 4.24 -5.85 -22.25
N ASP A 11 3.63 -4.86 -22.90
CA ASP A 11 4.09 -3.47 -22.86
C ASP A 11 3.73 -2.77 -21.54
N TYR A 12 4.36 -3.21 -20.46
CA TYR A 12 4.25 -2.59 -19.14
C TYR A 12 5.61 -2.44 -18.51
N ARG A 13 5.72 -1.49 -17.56
CA ARG A 13 6.93 -1.28 -16.78
C ARG A 13 6.74 -1.86 -15.40
N VAL A 14 7.80 -2.47 -14.87
CA VAL A 14 7.87 -2.85 -13.46
C VAL A 14 8.62 -1.77 -12.70
N ASP A 15 8.22 -1.52 -11.46
CA ASP A 15 8.89 -0.57 -10.59
C ASP A 15 9.05 -1.19 -9.18
N PRO A 16 10.29 -1.40 -8.70
CA PRO A 16 10.54 -1.95 -7.38
C PRO A 16 9.87 -1.15 -6.24
N ARG A 17 9.61 0.15 -6.44
CA ARG A 17 8.95 1.01 -5.44
C ARG A 17 7.49 0.66 -5.22
N LEU A 18 6.87 -0.12 -6.13
CA LEU A 18 5.47 -0.55 -6.03
C LEU A 18 5.26 -1.87 -5.27
N ARG A 19 6.32 -2.54 -4.83
CA ARG A 19 6.24 -3.79 -4.06
C ARG A 19 5.38 -3.63 -2.80
N GLU A 20 4.80 -4.72 -2.29
CA GLU A 20 4.06 -4.67 -1.03
C GLU A 20 4.96 -4.24 0.15
N ILE A 21 4.35 -3.72 1.22
CA ILE A 21 5.01 -3.50 2.51
C ILE A 21 5.62 -4.81 3.02
N GLY A 22 6.87 -4.78 3.46
CA GLY A 22 7.52 -5.93 4.07
C GLY A 22 7.05 -6.19 5.50
N PHE A 23 6.64 -7.42 5.81
CA PHE A 23 6.27 -7.84 7.16
C PHE A 23 7.39 -8.52 7.94
N GLY A 24 8.56 -8.73 7.32
CA GLY A 24 9.74 -9.29 7.97
C GLY A 24 9.47 -10.67 8.57
N GLU A 25 9.72 -10.86 9.86
CA GLU A 25 9.45 -12.11 10.57
C GLU A 25 7.96 -12.49 10.62
N TRP A 26 7.06 -11.57 10.31
CA TRP A 26 5.62 -11.84 10.24
C TRP A 26 5.16 -12.34 8.87
N GLU A 27 6.05 -12.40 7.87
CA GLU A 27 5.74 -12.95 6.55
C GLU A 27 5.24 -14.40 6.66
N GLY A 28 4.19 -14.71 5.89
CA GLY A 28 3.55 -16.03 5.90
C GLY A 28 2.72 -16.34 7.16
N LEU A 29 2.67 -15.45 8.16
CA LEU A 29 1.84 -15.61 9.35
C LEU A 29 0.47 -14.97 9.17
N THR A 30 -0.55 -15.58 9.77
CA THR A 30 -1.84 -14.90 9.95
C THR A 30 -1.77 -13.94 11.14
N PHE A 31 -2.69 -12.96 11.21
CA PHE A 31 -2.79 -12.12 12.41
C PHE A 31 -3.10 -12.90 13.69
N ARG A 32 -3.75 -14.06 13.58
CA ARG A 32 -3.97 -14.97 14.71
C ARG A 32 -2.64 -15.55 15.21
N ASP A 33 -1.76 -15.95 14.30
CA ASP A 33 -0.43 -16.47 14.65
C ASP A 33 0.42 -15.39 15.30
N VAL A 34 0.43 -14.18 14.72
CA VAL A 34 1.15 -13.02 15.29
C VAL A 34 0.63 -12.69 16.69
N ARG A 35 -0.70 -12.67 16.90
CA ARG A 35 -1.29 -12.44 18.22
C ARG A 35 -0.85 -13.48 19.25
N SER A 36 -0.71 -14.74 18.84
CA SER A 36 -0.25 -15.81 19.73
C SER A 36 1.24 -15.73 20.04
N ARG A 37 2.07 -15.30 19.07
CA ARG A 37 3.53 -15.29 19.19
C ARG A 37 4.09 -13.99 19.79
N ALA A 38 3.48 -12.86 19.44
CA ALA A 38 3.96 -11.52 19.77
C ALA A 38 2.79 -10.56 20.09
N PRO A 39 1.98 -10.83 21.13
CA PRO A 39 0.80 -10.02 21.47
C PRO A 39 1.14 -8.57 21.82
N GLN A 40 2.29 -8.33 22.47
CA GLN A 40 2.74 -6.98 22.82
C GLN A 40 3.08 -6.15 21.58
N ALA A 41 3.86 -6.72 20.65
CA ALA A 41 4.19 -6.06 19.39
C ALA A 41 2.95 -5.82 18.51
N LEU A 42 1.97 -6.74 18.53
CA LEU A 42 0.70 -6.51 17.85
C LEU A 42 -0.07 -5.33 18.48
N ALA A 43 -0.10 -5.23 19.81
CA ALA A 43 -0.72 -4.10 20.51
C ALA A 43 0.00 -2.77 20.25
N GLU A 44 1.33 -2.78 20.13
CA GLU A 44 2.11 -1.61 19.69
C GLU A 44 1.72 -1.17 18.28
N ARG A 45 1.63 -2.12 17.35
CA ARG A 45 1.16 -1.85 15.99
C ARG A 45 -0.26 -1.31 15.95
N GLU A 46 -1.15 -1.78 16.81
CA GLU A 46 -2.52 -1.28 16.89
C GLU A 46 -2.57 0.18 17.40
N ARG A 47 -1.62 0.60 18.26
CA ARG A 47 -1.52 1.98 18.74
C ARG A 47 -0.92 2.94 17.71
N ASP A 48 0.10 2.51 16.98
CA ASP A 48 0.72 3.32 15.92
C ASP A 48 1.10 2.46 14.72
N LYS A 49 0.09 2.16 13.90
CA LYS A 49 0.28 1.34 12.70
C LYS A 49 1.12 2.04 11.63
N TRP A 50 1.18 3.37 11.64
CA TRP A 50 1.91 4.15 10.65
C TRP A 50 3.42 4.00 10.84
N SER A 51 3.88 4.15 12.07
CA SER A 51 5.31 4.14 12.40
C SER A 51 5.84 2.78 12.84
N PHE A 52 4.96 1.85 13.25
CA PHE A 52 5.38 0.52 13.70
C PHE A 52 6.09 -0.25 12.59
N VAL A 53 7.24 -0.83 12.93
CA VAL A 53 8.06 -1.69 12.07
C VAL A 53 7.97 -3.12 12.61
N PRO A 54 7.35 -4.07 11.91
CA PRO A 54 7.49 -5.49 12.25
C PRO A 54 8.97 -5.89 12.30
N PRO A 55 9.40 -6.82 13.16
CA PRO A 55 10.80 -7.25 13.19
C PRO A 55 11.32 -7.64 11.80
N GLY A 56 12.36 -6.97 11.31
CA GLY A 56 12.92 -7.18 9.97
C GLY A 56 12.04 -6.72 8.79
N GLY A 57 10.95 -5.99 9.05
CA GLY A 57 10.00 -5.51 8.04
C GLY A 57 10.11 -4.01 7.73
N GLU A 58 9.01 -3.44 7.25
CA GLU A 58 8.84 -2.02 6.92
C GLU A 58 7.64 -1.42 7.69
N SER A 59 7.74 -0.15 8.09
CA SER A 59 6.57 0.64 8.50
C SER A 59 5.89 1.30 7.30
N TYR A 60 4.64 1.73 7.47
CA TYR A 60 3.96 2.52 6.43
C TYR A 60 4.68 3.84 6.16
N ALA A 61 5.28 4.46 7.17
CA ALA A 61 6.12 5.65 7.00
C ALA A 61 7.30 5.40 6.04
N GLN A 62 7.96 4.25 6.12
CA GLN A 62 9.04 3.87 5.20
C GLN A 62 8.52 3.61 3.78
N VAL A 63 7.39 2.91 3.64
CA VAL A 63 6.76 2.69 2.33
C VAL A 63 6.30 4.01 1.70
N ALA A 64 5.83 4.97 2.50
CA ALA A 64 5.41 6.28 2.04
C ALA A 64 6.55 7.06 1.36
N LEU A 65 7.81 6.88 1.78
CA LEU A 65 8.97 7.50 1.13
C LEU A 65 9.10 7.03 -0.33
N ARG A 66 9.16 5.71 -0.56
CA ARG A 66 9.25 5.16 -1.92
C ARG A 66 8.00 5.42 -2.76
N MET A 67 6.83 5.53 -2.12
CA MET A 67 5.58 5.90 -2.82
C MET A 67 5.52 7.37 -3.23
N ARG A 68 6.09 8.27 -2.42
CA ARG A 68 6.26 9.68 -2.79
C ARG A 68 7.17 9.81 -4.01
N GLU A 69 8.34 9.18 -3.96
CA GLU A 69 9.29 9.18 -5.09
C GLU A 69 8.68 8.59 -6.37
N TRP A 70 7.88 7.52 -6.23
CA TRP A 70 7.18 6.93 -7.37
C TRP A 70 6.14 7.89 -7.95
N TYR A 71 5.30 8.48 -7.10
CA TYR A 71 4.23 9.38 -7.52
C TYR A 71 4.76 10.66 -8.18
N GLU A 72 5.81 11.26 -7.61
CA GLU A 72 6.43 12.49 -8.14
C GLU A 72 7.16 12.28 -9.47
N ALA A 73 7.50 11.03 -9.80
CA ALA A 73 8.12 10.66 -11.07
C ALA A 73 7.10 10.41 -12.21
N LEU A 74 5.79 10.45 -11.93
CA LEU A 74 4.75 10.27 -12.95
C LEU A 74 4.61 11.53 -13.80
N ASP A 75 4.55 11.37 -15.12
CA ASP A 75 4.44 12.45 -16.10
C ASP A 75 3.06 12.51 -16.79
N GLY A 76 2.13 11.65 -16.38
CA GLY A 76 0.79 11.61 -16.95
C GLY A 76 -0.17 10.64 -16.26
N ASN A 77 -1.37 10.51 -16.83
CA ASN A 77 -2.38 9.57 -16.35
C ASN A 77 -1.83 8.15 -16.36
N THR A 78 -1.77 7.54 -15.19
CA THR A 78 -1.12 6.24 -14.98
C THR A 78 -2.11 5.24 -14.41
N VAL A 79 -2.13 4.03 -14.98
CA VAL A 79 -2.81 2.86 -14.40
C VAL A 79 -1.75 1.99 -13.75
N VAL A 80 -1.95 1.69 -12.46
CA VAL A 80 -1.02 0.87 -11.67
C VAL A 80 -1.75 -0.33 -11.09
N ILE A 81 -1.06 -1.48 -11.09
CA ILE A 81 -1.49 -2.69 -10.38
C ILE A 81 -0.45 -2.93 -9.29
N ALA A 82 -0.88 -2.92 -8.03
CA ALA A 82 0.00 -3.05 -6.87
C ALA A 82 -0.77 -3.72 -5.72
N HIS A 83 -0.42 -3.37 -4.48
CA HIS A 83 -0.88 -4.06 -3.29
C HIS A 83 -1.59 -3.12 -2.30
N GLY A 84 -2.21 -3.71 -1.28
CA GLY A 84 -3.03 -2.97 -0.33
C GLY A 84 -2.22 -2.06 0.59
N GLY A 85 -1.05 -2.50 1.06
CA GLY A 85 -0.15 -1.66 1.86
C GLY A 85 0.38 -0.49 1.05
N THR A 86 0.80 -0.74 -0.18
CA THR A 86 1.23 0.27 -1.16
C THR A 86 0.16 1.35 -1.39
N ALA A 87 -1.09 0.95 -1.62
CA ALA A 87 -2.20 1.89 -1.83
C ALA A 87 -2.49 2.77 -0.60
N ARG A 88 -2.46 2.18 0.61
CA ARG A 88 -2.63 2.94 1.86
C ARG A 88 -1.50 3.91 2.13
N ALA A 89 -0.26 3.55 1.81
CA ALA A 89 0.87 4.48 1.89
C ALA A 89 0.66 5.67 0.94
N LEU A 90 0.20 5.43 -0.30
CA LEU A 90 -0.12 6.51 -1.24
C LEU A 90 -1.24 7.44 -0.72
N ILE A 91 -2.29 6.88 -0.10
CA ILE A 91 -3.34 7.69 0.55
C ILE A 91 -2.73 8.65 1.58
N GLY A 92 -1.79 8.17 2.41
CA GLY A 92 -1.07 9.02 3.36
C GLY A 92 -0.17 10.06 2.67
N VAL A 93 0.56 9.68 1.62
CA VAL A 93 1.43 10.59 0.83
C VAL A 93 0.65 11.74 0.21
N LEU A 94 -0.55 11.45 -0.31
CA LEU A 94 -1.44 12.41 -0.96
C LEU A 94 -2.37 13.14 0.00
N SER A 95 -2.20 12.93 1.31
CA SER A 95 -3.04 13.56 2.35
C SER A 95 -4.55 13.32 2.17
N ILE A 96 -4.93 12.19 1.56
CA ILE A 96 -6.34 11.79 1.41
C ILE A 96 -6.93 11.40 2.77
N ALA A 97 -6.09 10.83 3.64
CA ALA A 97 -6.40 10.55 5.03
C ALA A 97 -5.15 10.82 5.88
N PRO A 98 -5.30 11.17 7.16
CA PRO A 98 -4.16 11.37 8.04
C PRO A 98 -3.36 10.07 8.22
N PRO A 99 -2.05 10.15 8.51
CA PRO A 99 -1.19 8.98 8.71
C PRO A 99 -1.73 7.94 9.70
N ALA A 100 -2.42 8.37 10.75
CA ALA A 100 -3.03 7.47 11.74
C ALA A 100 -4.20 6.62 11.17
N GLU A 101 -4.88 7.11 10.13
CA GLU A 101 -6.08 6.46 9.57
C GLU A 101 -5.78 5.71 8.27
N ALA A 102 -4.87 6.22 7.44
CA ALA A 102 -4.57 5.65 6.13
C ALA A 102 -4.26 4.14 6.15
N PRO A 103 -3.45 3.60 7.09
CA PRO A 103 -3.20 2.16 7.21
C PRO A 103 -4.44 1.30 7.50
N SER A 104 -5.55 1.88 7.92
CA SER A 104 -6.78 1.19 8.30
C SER A 104 -7.86 1.25 7.22
N ILE A 105 -7.65 2.00 6.14
CA ILE A 105 -8.59 2.07 5.02
C ILE A 105 -8.69 0.71 4.33
N ASP A 106 -9.91 0.26 4.08
CA ASP A 106 -10.17 -0.97 3.33
C ASP A 106 -9.83 -0.79 1.84
N ILE A 107 -8.99 -1.69 1.33
CA ILE A 107 -8.59 -1.75 -0.08
C ILE A 107 -9.10 -3.08 -0.63
N GLY A 108 -10.23 -3.02 -1.32
CA GLY A 108 -10.94 -4.18 -1.82
C GLY A 108 -10.22 -4.84 -3.01
N GLN A 109 -10.32 -6.17 -3.08
CA GLN A 109 -9.89 -6.95 -4.24
C GLN A 109 -10.87 -6.79 -5.39
N GLY A 110 -10.37 -6.73 -6.63
CA GLY A 110 -11.19 -6.55 -7.83
C GLY A 110 -11.86 -5.17 -7.92
N VAL A 111 -11.27 -4.15 -7.28
CA VAL A 111 -11.78 -2.78 -7.23
C VAL A 111 -10.75 -1.85 -7.87
N VAL A 112 -11.22 -0.85 -8.61
CA VAL A 112 -10.36 0.23 -9.13
C VAL A 112 -10.51 1.47 -8.25
N TYR A 113 -9.37 1.98 -7.77
CA TYR A 113 -9.30 3.23 -7.03
C TYR A 113 -8.70 4.31 -7.94
N ARG A 114 -9.42 5.42 -8.12
CA ARG A 114 -8.95 6.58 -8.90
C ARG A 114 -8.54 7.69 -7.95
N PHE A 115 -7.29 8.14 -8.09
CA PHE A 115 -6.73 9.28 -7.37
C PHE A 115 -6.73 10.49 -8.30
N ALA A 116 -7.45 11.56 -7.95
CA ALA A 116 -7.52 12.77 -8.77
C ALA A 116 -8.03 13.95 -7.95
N ASN A 117 -7.58 15.17 -8.29
CA ASN A 117 -8.04 16.42 -7.69
C ASN A 117 -7.97 16.43 -6.15
N GLY A 118 -6.91 15.85 -5.59
CA GLY A 118 -6.73 15.72 -4.12
C GLY A 118 -7.66 14.71 -3.44
N GLY A 119 -8.44 13.92 -4.20
CA GLY A 119 -9.38 12.94 -3.68
C GLY A 119 -9.17 11.53 -4.22
N MET A 120 -9.97 10.61 -3.69
CA MET A 120 -10.00 9.20 -4.09
C MET A 120 -11.45 8.76 -4.37
N SER A 121 -11.66 8.04 -5.47
CA SER A 121 -12.95 7.45 -5.83
C SER A 121 -12.81 5.95 -6.08
N ARG A 122 -13.87 5.18 -5.79
CA ARG A 122 -13.90 3.72 -5.85
C ARG A 122 -14.85 3.25 -6.96
N TYR A 123 -14.42 2.29 -7.78
CA TYR A 123 -15.19 1.70 -8.87
C TYR A 123 -15.16 0.17 -8.78
N ARG A 124 -16.31 -0.47 -9.03
CA ARG A 124 -16.48 -1.93 -9.03
C ARG A 124 -17.12 -2.38 -10.32
#